data_AF-A0A221W7Q4-F1
#
_entry.id   AF-A0A221W7Q4-F1
#
_cell.length_a   1.000
_cell.length_b   1.000
_cell.length_c   1.000
_cell.angle_alpha   90.00
_cell.angle_beta   90.00
_cell.angle_gamma   90.00
#
_symmetry.space_group_name_H-M   'P 1'
#
loop_
_entity.id
_entity.type
_entity.pdbx_description
1 polymer ?
#
loop_
_entity_poly.entity_id
_entity_poly.type
_entity_poly.pdbx_seq_one_letter_code
_entity_poly.pdbx_strand_id
1 'polypeptide(L)'
;MAEAHVVGRAVAAVHADLRRAFGSRLVSGTDADAVFDSLHHRWDTVLAETPELREHAADVRAVFERARAENPTLRVQRTHGDLHLGQPLRTARGWVVIDLEGEPMAPFEERERLRPTHRDVAGMLRSFDYAAGHRLLAVERESGDDEPSTSGAGPVADAAGRELAVAAARQDAFCAGYARVLDGPRGRPALLRALRLEKAVYEVAYELANRPSCLGSPSRLCAASSGAEPLPTPSVC
;
A
#
# COMPACT_ATOMS: atom_id res chain seq x y z
N MET A 1 -7.04 9.35 -14.35
CA MET A 1 -7.99 9.78 -13.30
C MET A 1 -9.33 9.06 -13.43
N ALA A 2 -10.05 9.19 -14.54
CA ALA A 2 -11.34 8.52 -14.76
C ALA A 2 -11.27 6.99 -14.54
N GLU A 3 -10.30 6.30 -15.14
CA GLU A 3 -10.14 4.85 -14.96
C GLU A 3 -9.92 4.44 -13.50
N ALA A 4 -9.05 5.14 -12.76
CA ALA A 4 -8.83 4.85 -11.34
C ALA A 4 -10.12 4.98 -10.52
N HIS A 5 -10.97 5.96 -10.84
CA HIS A 5 -12.29 6.10 -10.24
C HIS A 5 -13.23 4.95 -10.63
N VAL A 6 -13.20 4.46 -11.87
CA VAL A 6 -14.01 3.29 -12.26
C VAL A 6 -13.53 2.02 -11.55
N VAL A 7 -12.22 1.81 -11.47
CA VAL A 7 -11.60 0.69 -10.73
C VAL A 7 -11.98 0.76 -9.25
N GLY A 8 -11.94 1.94 -8.63
CA GLY A 8 -12.40 2.13 -7.25
C GLY A 8 -13.84 1.66 -7.02
N ARG A 9 -14.75 2.00 -7.95
CA ARG A 9 -16.13 1.50 -7.90
C ARG A 9 -16.21 -0.02 -8.06
N ALA A 10 -15.44 -0.60 -8.98
CA ALA A 10 -15.43 -2.05 -9.24
C ALA A 10 -14.94 -2.83 -8.01
N VAL A 11 -13.86 -2.39 -7.38
CA VAL A 11 -13.35 -2.98 -6.13
C VAL A 11 -14.37 -2.88 -5.00
N ALA A 12 -15.02 -1.73 -4.84
CA ALA A 12 -16.05 -1.57 -3.83
C ALA A 12 -17.28 -2.46 -4.10
N ALA A 13 -17.65 -2.68 -5.37
CA ALA A 13 -18.70 -3.62 -5.75
C ALA A 13 -18.35 -5.06 -5.38
N VAL A 14 -17.11 -5.50 -5.65
CA VAL A 14 -16.61 -6.82 -5.22
C VAL A 14 -16.70 -6.96 -3.69
N HIS A 15 -16.24 -5.97 -2.93
CA HIS A 15 -16.37 -5.99 -1.47
C HIS A 15 -17.83 -6.03 -0.99
N ALA A 16 -18.74 -5.35 -1.67
CA ALA A 16 -20.16 -5.38 -1.36
C ALA A 16 -20.77 -6.75 -1.66
N ASP A 17 -20.38 -7.39 -2.75
CA ASP A 17 -20.84 -8.73 -3.15
C ASP A 17 -20.28 -9.81 -2.21
N LEU A 18 -18.99 -9.73 -1.84
CA LEU A 18 -18.40 -10.61 -0.81
C LEU A 18 -19.11 -10.45 0.54
N ARG A 19 -19.43 -9.22 0.94
CA ARG A 19 -20.21 -8.96 2.16
C ARG A 19 -21.61 -9.56 2.08
N ARG A 20 -22.26 -9.48 0.91
CA ARG A 20 -23.61 -10.04 0.71
C ARG A 20 -23.60 -11.57 0.76
N ALA A 21 -22.61 -12.20 0.13
CA ALA A 21 -22.50 -13.65 0.03
C ALA A 21 -22.03 -14.31 1.34
N PHE A 22 -21.05 -13.72 2.02
CA PHE A 22 -20.37 -14.34 3.17
C PHE A 22 -20.58 -13.60 4.50
N GLY A 23 -21.27 -12.47 4.48
CA GLY A 23 -21.49 -11.64 5.65
C GLY A 23 -20.28 -10.76 6.03
N SER A 24 -20.46 -10.01 7.11
CA SER A 24 -19.40 -9.23 7.77
C SER A 24 -19.65 -9.22 9.28
N ARG A 25 -18.60 -9.01 10.07
CA ARG A 25 -18.69 -8.82 11.52
C ARG A 25 -18.19 -7.43 11.89
N LEU A 26 -18.87 -6.79 12.83
CA LEU A 26 -18.30 -5.67 13.57
C LEU A 26 -17.61 -6.27 14.81
N VAL A 27 -16.29 -6.08 14.92
CA VAL A 27 -15.47 -6.58 16.02
C VAL A 27 -14.97 -5.42 16.88
N SER A 28 -14.68 -5.71 18.15
CA SER A 28 -14.21 -4.75 19.16
C SER A 28 -13.37 -5.45 20.21
N GLY A 29 -12.63 -4.69 21.03
CA GLY A 29 -11.78 -5.26 22.07
C GLY A 29 -10.76 -6.24 21.49
N THR A 30 -10.62 -7.41 22.13
CA THR A 30 -9.64 -8.44 21.75
C THR A 30 -9.73 -8.87 20.28
N ASP A 31 -10.92 -8.93 19.70
CA ASP A 31 -11.10 -9.33 18.28
C ASP A 31 -10.60 -8.23 17.31
N ALA A 32 -10.75 -6.95 17.68
CA ALA A 32 -10.21 -5.84 16.89
C ALA A 32 -8.69 -5.72 17.09
N ASP A 33 -8.21 -5.89 18.33
CA ASP A 33 -6.80 -5.91 18.69
C ASP A 33 -6.02 -6.97 17.92
N ALA A 34 -6.61 -8.16 17.72
CA ALA A 34 -6.00 -9.24 16.95
C ALA A 34 -5.64 -8.84 15.49
N VAL A 35 -6.32 -7.84 14.91
CA VAL A 35 -5.95 -7.31 13.59
C VAL A 35 -4.64 -6.54 13.67
N PHE A 36 -4.47 -5.70 14.69
CA PHE A 36 -3.24 -4.91 14.90
C PHE A 36 -2.09 -5.77 15.39
N ASP A 37 -2.35 -6.75 16.26
CA ASP A 37 -1.36 -7.74 16.69
C ASP A 37 -0.77 -8.49 15.48
N SER A 38 -1.60 -8.78 14.47
CA SER A 38 -1.11 -9.41 13.23
C SER A 38 -0.15 -8.52 12.43
N LEU A 39 -0.31 -7.19 12.49
CA LEU A 39 0.62 -6.24 11.85
C LEU A 39 1.96 -6.24 12.58
N HIS A 40 1.94 -6.23 13.92
CA HIS A 40 3.15 -6.34 14.73
C HIS A 40 3.88 -7.67 14.50
N HIS A 41 3.14 -8.78 14.46
CA HIS A 41 3.75 -10.09 14.24
C HIS A 41 4.44 -10.18 12.87
N ARG A 42 3.79 -9.71 11.80
CA ARG A 42 4.40 -9.67 10.47
C ARG A 42 5.61 -8.75 10.41
N TRP A 43 5.57 -7.62 11.13
CA TRP A 43 6.74 -6.76 11.25
C TRP A 43 7.90 -7.44 11.97
N ASP A 44 7.63 -8.20 13.03
CA ASP A 44 8.64 -8.98 13.74
C ASP A 44 9.30 -10.03 12.83
N THR A 45 8.51 -10.69 11.97
CA THR A 45 9.03 -11.61 10.95
C THR A 45 9.97 -10.89 9.97
N VAL A 46 9.57 -9.73 9.46
CA VAL A 46 10.41 -8.93 8.55
C VAL A 46 11.71 -8.48 9.23
N LEU A 47 11.65 -8.02 10.49
CA LEU A 47 12.84 -7.60 11.24
C LEU A 47 13.83 -8.75 11.51
N ALA A 48 13.33 -9.99 11.63
CA ALA A 48 14.18 -11.16 11.79
C ALA A 48 14.97 -11.46 10.51
N GLU A 49 14.37 -11.24 9.34
CA GLU A 49 14.98 -11.48 8.03
C GLU A 49 15.76 -10.29 7.49
N THR A 50 15.44 -9.08 7.93
CA THR A 50 16.06 -7.82 7.48
C THR A 50 16.46 -6.96 8.69
N PRO A 51 17.57 -7.31 9.38
CA PRO A 51 18.05 -6.60 10.57
C PRO A 51 18.32 -5.10 10.36
N GLU A 52 18.58 -4.67 9.13
CA GLU A 52 18.85 -3.29 8.73
C GLU A 52 17.65 -2.38 9.02
N LEU A 53 16.43 -2.90 8.96
CA LEU A 53 15.22 -2.10 9.22
C LEU A 53 14.95 -1.87 10.72
N ARG A 54 15.80 -2.38 11.62
CA ARG A 54 15.63 -2.26 13.08
C ARG A 54 15.62 -0.80 13.55
N GLU A 55 16.31 0.10 12.87
CA GLU A 55 16.30 1.53 13.20
C GLU A 55 14.89 2.15 13.09
N HIS A 56 14.03 1.60 12.23
CA HIS A 56 12.65 2.06 12.03
C HIS A 56 11.62 1.34 12.91
N ALA A 57 12.05 0.40 13.77
CA ALA A 57 11.14 -0.44 14.54
C ALA A 57 10.21 0.34 15.46
N ALA A 58 10.71 1.39 16.12
CA ALA A 58 9.91 2.23 17.00
C ALA A 58 8.82 2.99 16.21
N ASP A 59 9.20 3.60 15.09
CA ASP A 59 8.29 4.41 14.27
C ASP A 59 7.17 3.57 13.63
N VAL A 60 7.51 2.39 13.10
CA VAL A 60 6.53 1.46 12.52
C VAL A 60 5.54 1.01 13.60
N ARG A 61 6.02 0.64 14.79
CA ARG A 61 5.14 0.26 15.91
C ARG A 61 4.25 1.41 16.36
N ALA A 62 4.77 2.64 16.41
CA ALA A 62 3.97 3.80 16.77
C ALA A 62 2.82 4.05 15.78
N VAL A 63 3.03 3.81 14.48
CA VAL A 63 1.97 3.90 13.47
C VAL A 63 0.88 2.84 13.71
N PHE A 64 1.27 1.60 14.03
CA PHE A 64 0.31 0.52 14.30
C PHE A 64 -0.48 0.77 15.58
N GLU A 65 0.17 1.22 16.66
CA GLU A 65 -0.50 1.53 17.92
C GLU A 65 -1.43 2.74 17.81
N ARG A 66 -1.05 3.75 17.03
CA ARG A 66 -1.96 4.86 16.69
C ARG A 66 -3.20 4.35 15.94
N ALA A 67 -3.01 3.46 14.98
CA ALA A 67 -4.12 2.88 14.24
C ALA A 67 -5.04 2.06 15.16
N ARG A 68 -4.49 1.30 16.12
CA ARG A 68 -5.23 0.57 17.15
C ARG A 68 -6.08 1.52 18.00
N ALA A 69 -5.45 2.56 18.57
CA ALA A 69 -6.12 3.51 19.46
C ALA A 69 -7.27 4.27 18.76
N GLU A 70 -7.09 4.65 17.49
CA GLU A 70 -8.11 5.38 16.72
C GLU A 70 -9.22 4.48 16.15
N ASN A 71 -9.11 3.15 16.24
CA ASN A 71 -10.06 2.20 15.64
C ASN A 71 -10.50 1.11 16.64
N PRO A 72 -11.22 1.48 17.72
CA PRO A 72 -11.68 0.53 18.75
C PRO A 72 -12.71 -0.49 18.23
N THR A 73 -13.31 -0.22 17.07
CA THR A 73 -14.18 -1.17 16.37
C THR A 73 -13.79 -1.26 14.90
N LEU A 74 -13.83 -2.48 14.34
CA LEU A 74 -13.52 -2.75 12.93
C LEU A 74 -14.63 -3.57 12.29
N ARG A 75 -15.04 -3.21 11.08
CA ARG A 75 -15.83 -4.12 10.24
C ARG A 75 -14.88 -5.03 9.48
N VAL A 76 -15.02 -6.34 9.68
CA VAL A 76 -14.23 -7.37 9.01
C VAL A 76 -15.13 -8.25 8.13
N GLN A 77 -14.61 -8.68 7.00
CA GLN A 77 -15.30 -9.53 6.02
C GLN A 77 -14.29 -10.33 5.20
N ARG A 78 -14.77 -11.20 4.31
CA ARG A 78 -13.94 -11.75 3.25
C ARG A 78 -13.50 -10.62 2.31
N THR A 79 -12.24 -10.63 1.93
CA THR A 79 -11.56 -9.65 1.07
C THR A 79 -10.85 -10.42 -0.05
N HIS A 80 -10.34 -9.73 -1.06
CA HIS A 80 -9.44 -10.34 -2.04
C HIS A 80 -8.15 -10.83 -1.39
N GLY A 81 -7.59 -10.07 -0.43
CA GLY A 81 -6.45 -10.50 0.37
C GLY A 81 -5.07 -10.18 -0.24
N ASP A 82 -4.96 -10.03 -1.56
CA ASP A 82 -3.74 -9.62 -2.27
C ASP A 82 -4.05 -8.70 -3.47
N LEU A 83 -4.88 -7.69 -3.25
CA LEU A 83 -5.31 -6.80 -4.33
C LEU A 83 -4.21 -5.77 -4.70
N HIS A 84 -3.82 -5.74 -5.97
CA HIS A 84 -2.94 -4.75 -6.58
C HIS A 84 -3.31 -4.51 -8.04
N LEU A 85 -2.73 -3.50 -8.72
CA LEU A 85 -3.05 -3.13 -10.12
C LEU A 85 -2.95 -4.25 -11.17
N GLY A 86 -2.34 -5.40 -10.86
CA GLY A 86 -2.31 -6.56 -11.75
C GLY A 86 -3.61 -7.38 -11.77
N GLN A 87 -4.47 -7.19 -10.76
CA GLN A 87 -5.66 -8.01 -10.53
C GLN A 87 -6.95 -7.41 -11.13
N PRO A 88 -7.12 -6.07 -11.24
CA PRO A 88 -8.18 -5.50 -12.06
C PRO A 88 -7.84 -5.56 -13.55
N LEU A 89 -8.71 -6.18 -14.35
CA LEU A 89 -8.59 -6.26 -15.81
C LEU A 89 -9.68 -5.43 -16.50
N ARG A 90 -9.28 -4.65 -17.51
CA ARG A 90 -10.22 -3.90 -18.36
C ARG A 90 -10.76 -4.82 -19.46
N THR A 91 -12.08 -4.96 -19.50
CA THR A 91 -12.81 -5.66 -20.57
C THR A 91 -13.67 -4.68 -21.36
N ALA A 92 -14.26 -5.08 -22.48
CA ALA A 92 -15.24 -4.25 -23.20
C ALA A 92 -16.46 -3.86 -22.35
N ARG A 93 -16.82 -4.68 -21.35
CA ARG A 93 -18.03 -4.51 -20.52
C ARG A 93 -17.78 -3.80 -19.19
N GLY A 94 -16.52 -3.55 -18.85
CA GLY A 94 -16.16 -2.93 -17.58
C GLY A 94 -14.88 -3.50 -17.00
N TRP A 95 -14.70 -3.32 -15.70
CA TRP A 95 -13.56 -3.85 -14.96
C TRP A 95 -13.95 -5.14 -14.24
N VAL A 96 -13.09 -6.14 -14.31
CA VAL A 96 -13.23 -7.41 -13.59
C VAL A 96 -12.04 -7.55 -12.65
N VAL A 97 -12.28 -7.97 -11.41
CA VAL A 97 -11.21 -8.29 -10.46
C VAL A 97 -11.04 -9.81 -10.47
N ILE A 98 -9.81 -10.28 -10.66
CA ILE A 98 -9.46 -11.70 -10.71
C ILE A 98 -8.71 -12.14 -9.45
N ASP A 99 -8.32 -13.42 -9.38
CA ASP A 99 -7.40 -13.96 -8.36
C ASP A 99 -7.83 -13.79 -6.88
N LEU A 100 -9.05 -14.20 -6.56
CA LEU A 100 -9.61 -14.16 -5.20
C LEU A 100 -9.05 -15.24 -4.26
N GLU A 101 -7.86 -15.77 -4.53
CA GLU A 101 -7.25 -16.85 -3.74
C GLU A 101 -6.54 -16.35 -2.47
N GLY A 102 -6.34 -15.04 -2.34
CA GLY A 102 -5.57 -14.44 -1.25
C GLY A 102 -4.07 -14.44 -1.51
N GLU A 103 -3.25 -14.15 -0.50
CA GLU A 103 -1.80 -14.15 -0.64
C GLU A 103 -1.29 -15.59 -0.93
N PRO A 104 -0.58 -15.84 -2.04
CA PRO A 104 -0.24 -17.19 -2.49
C PRO A 104 0.56 -18.02 -1.47
N MET A 105 1.46 -17.36 -0.73
CA MET A 105 2.35 -18.00 0.26
C MET A 105 1.72 -18.10 1.65
N ALA A 106 0.53 -17.54 1.85
CA ALA A 106 -0.12 -17.56 3.16
C ALA A 106 -0.81 -18.93 3.41
N PRO A 107 -0.73 -19.48 4.64
CA PRO A 107 -1.51 -20.64 5.03
C PRO A 107 -3.00 -20.47 4.75
N PHE A 108 -3.71 -21.56 4.49
CA PHE A 108 -5.15 -21.52 4.17
C PHE A 108 -5.97 -20.76 5.22
N GLU A 109 -5.70 -21.01 6.51
CA GLU A 109 -6.37 -20.33 7.63
C GLU A 109 -6.17 -18.80 7.61
N GLU A 110 -5.02 -18.33 7.11
CA GLU A 110 -4.73 -16.92 6.99
C GLU A 110 -5.49 -16.28 5.82
N ARG A 111 -5.55 -16.99 4.69
CA ARG A 111 -6.35 -16.63 3.50
C ARG A 111 -7.84 -16.58 3.79
N GLU A 112 -8.32 -17.42 4.72
CA GLU A 112 -9.72 -17.46 5.11
C GLU A 112 -10.13 -16.39 6.13
N ARG A 113 -9.17 -15.84 6.87
CA ARG A 113 -9.49 -14.99 8.01
C ARG A 113 -10.10 -13.67 7.53
N LEU A 114 -11.16 -13.22 8.21
CA LEU A 114 -11.83 -11.95 7.90
C LEU A 114 -10.89 -10.76 8.15
N ARG A 115 -10.92 -9.77 7.27
CA ARG A 115 -10.12 -8.54 7.37
C ARG A 115 -10.97 -7.30 7.11
N PRO A 116 -10.54 -6.12 7.59
CA PRO A 116 -11.09 -4.88 7.08
C PRO A 116 -10.76 -4.74 5.60
N THR A 117 -11.73 -4.27 4.80
CA THR A 117 -11.55 -3.98 3.36
C THR A 117 -10.44 -2.95 3.09
N HIS A 118 -10.03 -2.22 4.12
CA HIS A 118 -8.90 -1.29 4.10
C HIS A 118 -7.59 -1.98 3.70
N ARG A 119 -7.46 -3.31 3.89
CA ARG A 119 -6.28 -4.07 3.45
C ARG A 119 -6.14 -4.05 1.93
N ASP A 120 -7.20 -4.45 1.22
CA ASP A 120 -7.23 -4.45 -0.25
C ASP A 120 -7.08 -3.04 -0.82
N VAL A 121 -7.71 -2.05 -0.17
CA VAL A 121 -7.52 -0.64 -0.54
C VAL A 121 -6.07 -0.23 -0.38
N ALA A 122 -5.43 -0.56 0.73
CA ALA A 122 -4.02 -0.24 0.96
C ALA A 122 -3.11 -0.86 -0.11
N GLY A 123 -3.37 -2.12 -0.50
CA GLY A 123 -2.68 -2.80 -1.60
C GLY A 123 -2.82 -2.06 -2.93
N MET A 124 -4.04 -1.65 -3.30
CA MET A 124 -4.26 -0.84 -4.50
C MET A 124 -3.52 0.51 -4.44
N LEU A 125 -3.59 1.23 -3.32
CA LEU A 125 -2.89 2.51 -3.17
C LEU A 125 -1.38 2.34 -3.32
N ARG A 126 -0.80 1.31 -2.68
CA ARG A 126 0.61 0.98 -2.80
C ARG A 126 1.01 0.57 -4.21
N SER A 127 0.14 -0.10 -4.96
CA SER A 127 0.44 -0.44 -6.34
C SER A 127 0.48 0.78 -7.27
N PHE A 128 -0.26 1.86 -6.97
CA PHE A 128 -0.08 3.14 -7.68
C PHE A 128 1.27 3.78 -7.38
N ASP A 129 1.72 3.74 -6.12
CA ASP A 129 3.05 4.23 -5.73
C ASP A 129 4.13 3.44 -6.48
N TYR A 130 4.03 2.10 -6.46
CA TYR A 130 4.97 1.21 -7.14
C TYR A 130 5.02 1.46 -8.66
N ALA A 131 3.87 1.63 -9.32
CA ALA A 131 3.81 1.91 -10.75
C ALA A 131 4.47 3.26 -11.12
N ALA A 132 4.34 4.28 -10.26
CA ALA A 132 5.03 5.56 -10.44
C ALA A 132 6.54 5.41 -10.27
N GLY A 133 6.99 4.71 -9.22
CA GLY A 133 8.40 4.42 -9.00
C GLY A 133 9.04 3.66 -10.16
N HIS A 134 8.34 2.67 -10.72
CA HIS A 134 8.83 1.90 -11.88
C HIS A 134 8.98 2.78 -13.13
N ARG A 135 8.08 3.74 -13.34
CA ARG A 135 8.16 4.69 -14.46
C ARG A 135 9.34 5.66 -14.29
N LEU A 136 9.64 6.07 -13.07
CA LEU A 136 10.81 6.92 -12.78
C LEU A 136 12.11 6.20 -13.10
N LEU A 137 12.23 4.92 -12.71
CA LEU A 137 13.37 4.09 -13.09
C LEU A 137 13.54 3.99 -14.61
N ALA A 138 12.44 3.88 -15.37
CA ALA A 138 12.51 3.85 -16.83
C ALA A 138 13.06 5.17 -17.39
N VAL A 139 12.56 6.31 -16.89
CA VAL A 139 13.03 7.66 -17.29
C VAL A 139 14.52 7.85 -16.98
N GLU A 140 14.99 7.42 -15.83
CA GLU A 140 16.42 7.51 -15.45
C GLU A 140 17.31 6.69 -16.37
N ARG A 141 16.89 5.48 -16.73
CA ARG A 141 17.63 4.61 -17.65
C ARG A 141 17.63 5.15 -19.08
N GLU A 142 16.55 5.80 -19.49
CA GLU A 142 16.42 6.45 -20.80
C GLU A 142 17.22 7.76 -20.88
N SER A 143 17.46 8.43 -19.75
CA SER A 143 18.15 9.73 -19.70
C SER A 143 19.68 9.61 -19.80
N GLY A 144 20.28 8.44 -19.55
CA GLY A 144 21.73 8.22 -19.62
C GLY A 144 22.54 9.04 -18.59
N ASP A 145 23.83 8.71 -18.44
CA ASP A 145 24.79 9.43 -17.59
C ASP A 145 25.21 10.79 -18.20
N ASP A 146 24.25 11.61 -18.65
CA ASP A 146 24.58 12.95 -19.15
C ASP A 146 24.96 13.89 -17.98
N GLU A 147 26.11 14.54 -18.16
CA GLU A 147 26.84 15.44 -17.24
C GLU A 147 25.95 16.24 -16.25
N PRO A 148 26.37 16.36 -14.97
CA PRO A 148 25.61 17.06 -13.95
C PRO A 148 25.53 18.57 -14.27
N SER A 149 24.41 18.98 -14.85
CA SER A 149 24.10 20.39 -15.08
C SER A 149 23.87 21.11 -13.75
N THR A 150 24.70 22.10 -13.46
CA THR A 150 24.82 22.83 -12.19
C THR A 150 23.72 23.88 -11.92
N SER A 151 22.48 23.67 -12.39
CA SER A 151 21.40 24.63 -12.20
C SER A 151 20.04 23.99 -11.87
N GLY A 152 19.59 24.18 -10.62
CA GLY A 152 18.24 23.86 -10.16
C GLY A 152 17.98 22.37 -9.91
N ALA A 153 16.94 22.05 -9.14
CA ALA A 153 16.48 20.66 -8.99
C ALA A 153 16.35 20.02 -10.38
N GLY A 154 17.20 19.04 -10.70
CA GLY A 154 17.42 18.60 -12.08
C GLY A 154 16.17 18.00 -12.74
N PRO A 155 16.21 17.76 -14.07
CA PRO A 155 15.10 17.20 -14.85
C PRO A 155 14.44 15.94 -14.27
N VAL A 156 15.24 15.12 -13.57
CA VAL A 156 14.81 13.89 -12.87
C VAL A 156 13.97 14.21 -11.63
N ALA A 157 14.33 15.22 -10.84
CA ALA A 157 13.57 15.63 -9.67
C ALA A 157 12.19 16.18 -10.06
N ASP A 158 12.12 16.94 -11.15
CA ASP A 158 10.87 17.42 -11.73
C ASP A 158 10.00 16.28 -12.28
N ALA A 159 10.61 15.27 -12.91
CA ALA A 159 9.92 14.06 -13.35
C ALA A 159 9.37 13.26 -12.16
N ALA A 160 10.18 13.09 -11.11
CA ALA A 160 9.77 12.46 -9.85
C ALA A 160 8.58 13.16 -9.20
N GLY A 161 8.63 14.49 -9.08
CA GLY A 161 7.53 15.29 -8.55
C GLY A 161 6.23 15.10 -9.35
N ARG A 162 6.31 15.07 -10.69
CA ARG A 162 5.15 14.82 -11.56
C ARG A 162 4.57 13.43 -11.38
N GLU A 163 5.38 12.38 -11.37
CA GLU A 163 4.88 11.01 -11.23
C GLU A 163 4.25 10.76 -9.85
N LEU A 164 4.85 11.31 -8.79
CA LEU A 164 4.27 11.28 -7.44
C LEU A 164 2.93 12.02 -7.39
N ALA A 165 2.84 13.20 -8.01
CA ALA A 165 1.58 13.94 -8.10
C ALA A 165 0.50 13.16 -8.88
N VAL A 166 0.88 12.50 -9.98
CA VAL A 166 -0.04 11.66 -10.75
C VAL A 166 -0.48 10.42 -9.95
N ALA A 167 0.41 9.79 -9.19
CA ALA A 167 0.07 8.68 -8.31
C ALA A 167 -0.93 9.10 -7.23
N ALA A 168 -0.66 10.21 -6.53
CA ALA A 168 -1.55 10.78 -5.52
C ALA A 168 -2.93 11.11 -6.11
N ALA A 169 -2.96 11.72 -7.29
CA ALA A 169 -4.20 12.01 -8.00
C ALA A 169 -4.97 10.70 -8.33
N ARG A 170 -4.30 9.66 -8.83
CA ARG A 170 -4.93 8.35 -9.09
C ARG A 170 -5.48 7.70 -7.82
N GLN A 171 -4.75 7.80 -6.72
CA GLN A 171 -5.18 7.34 -5.40
C GLN A 171 -6.43 8.10 -4.90
N ASP A 172 -6.49 9.42 -5.09
CA ASP A 172 -7.66 10.24 -4.80
C ASP A 172 -8.87 9.77 -5.61
N ALA A 173 -8.71 9.63 -6.93
CA ALA A 173 -9.78 9.16 -7.82
C ALA A 173 -10.25 7.75 -7.45
N PHE A 174 -9.33 6.83 -7.13
CA PHE A 174 -9.67 5.48 -6.68
C PHE A 174 -10.49 5.52 -5.39
N CYS A 175 -10.03 6.25 -4.37
CA CYS A 175 -10.76 6.43 -3.11
C CYS A 175 -12.15 7.04 -3.33
N ALA A 176 -12.24 8.06 -4.18
CA ALA A 176 -13.51 8.72 -4.52
C ALA A 176 -14.47 7.78 -5.25
N GLY A 177 -13.96 6.95 -6.16
CA GLY A 177 -14.72 5.90 -6.82
C GLY A 177 -15.24 4.86 -5.84
N TYR A 178 -14.38 4.36 -4.96
CA TYR A 178 -14.74 3.40 -3.92
C TYR A 178 -15.88 3.93 -3.03
N ALA A 179 -15.77 5.21 -2.62
CA ALA A 179 -16.74 5.90 -1.78
C ALA A 179 -18.13 6.09 -2.43
N ARG A 180 -18.30 5.77 -3.72
CA ARG A 180 -19.61 5.78 -4.38
C ARG A 180 -20.46 4.53 -4.07
N VAL A 181 -19.85 3.46 -3.55
CA VAL A 181 -20.53 2.18 -3.34
C VAL A 181 -20.51 1.76 -1.86
N LEU A 182 -19.39 1.96 -1.18
CA LEU A 182 -19.21 1.66 0.24
C LEU A 182 -18.64 2.88 0.96
N ASP A 183 -18.61 2.83 2.31
CA ASP A 183 -17.97 3.87 3.11
C ASP A 183 -16.56 4.16 2.61
N GLY A 184 -16.25 5.45 2.44
CA GLY A 184 -14.98 5.88 1.87
C GLY A 184 -13.79 5.45 2.74
N PRO A 185 -12.73 4.86 2.16
CA PRO A 185 -11.60 4.32 2.94
C PRO A 185 -10.80 5.41 3.68
N ARG A 186 -11.00 6.68 3.32
CA ARG A 186 -10.37 7.83 3.98
C ARG A 186 -11.00 8.23 5.30
N GLY A 187 -12.14 7.64 5.68
CA GLY A 187 -12.75 7.86 6.99
C GLY A 187 -11.94 7.29 8.16
N ARG A 188 -10.92 6.45 7.89
CA ARG A 188 -10.04 5.83 8.89
C ARG A 188 -8.57 5.97 8.49
N PRO A 189 -8.02 7.21 8.51
CA PRO A 189 -6.70 7.50 7.93
C PRO A 189 -5.56 6.76 8.64
N ALA A 190 -5.59 6.61 9.97
CA ALA A 190 -4.55 5.86 10.70
C ALA A 190 -4.55 4.37 10.35
N LEU A 191 -5.71 3.74 10.23
CA LEU A 191 -5.83 2.33 9.78
C LEU A 191 -5.27 2.16 8.37
N LEU A 192 -5.65 3.04 7.45
CA LEU A 192 -5.18 2.98 6.07
C LEU A 192 -3.66 3.20 5.99
N ARG A 193 -3.11 4.11 6.80
CA ARG A 193 -1.67 4.35 6.90
C ARG A 193 -0.93 3.11 7.42
N ALA A 194 -1.41 2.48 8.49
CA ALA A 194 -0.82 1.27 9.04
C ALA A 194 -0.79 0.12 8.02
N LEU A 195 -1.90 -0.11 7.31
CA LEU A 195 -1.99 -1.17 6.31
C LEU A 195 -1.13 -0.88 5.06
N ARG A 196 -1.03 0.38 4.64
CA ARG A 196 -0.10 0.77 3.56
C ARG A 196 1.36 0.58 3.97
N LEU A 197 1.69 0.90 5.22
CA LEU A 197 3.03 0.72 5.76
C LEU A 197 3.41 -0.75 5.87
N GLU A 198 2.50 -1.62 6.32
CA GLU A 198 2.74 -3.07 6.36
C GLU A 198 3.08 -3.62 4.96
N LYS A 199 2.30 -3.29 3.92
CA LYS A 199 2.64 -3.70 2.55
C LYS A 199 3.96 -3.09 2.08
N ALA A 200 4.27 -1.86 2.47
CA ALA A 200 5.53 -1.21 2.10
C ALA A 200 6.76 -1.92 2.64
N VAL A 201 6.69 -2.27 3.91
CA VAL A 201 7.75 -2.97 4.62
C VAL A 201 7.99 -4.34 4.00
N TYR A 202 6.92 -5.06 3.68
CA TYR A 202 7.02 -6.36 3.01
C TYR A 202 7.71 -6.25 1.63
N GLU A 203 7.35 -5.25 0.82
CA GLU A 203 8.00 -4.99 -0.47
C GLU A 203 9.50 -4.68 -0.30
N VAL A 204 9.88 -3.85 0.68
CA VAL A 204 11.28 -3.52 0.93
C VAL A 204 12.08 -4.77 1.33
N ALA A 205 11.54 -5.59 2.23
CA ALA A 205 12.17 -6.84 2.65
C ALA A 205 12.32 -7.81 1.47
N TYR A 206 11.26 -7.97 0.66
CA TYR A 206 11.30 -8.81 -0.53
C TYR A 206 12.36 -8.35 -1.54
N GLU A 207 12.44 -7.05 -1.82
CA GLU A 207 13.42 -6.49 -2.76
C GLU A 207 14.85 -6.62 -2.21
N LEU A 208 15.07 -6.47 -0.89
CA LEU A 208 16.37 -6.72 -0.26
C LEU A 208 16.82 -8.18 -0.40
N ALA A 209 15.91 -9.13 -0.19
CA ALA A 209 16.21 -10.55 -0.28
C ALA A 209 16.43 -11.02 -1.73
N ASN A 210 15.69 -10.48 -2.71
CA ASN A 210 15.67 -10.99 -4.08
C ASN A 210 16.40 -10.11 -5.11
N ARG A 211 16.60 -8.81 -4.82
CA ARG A 211 17.19 -7.82 -5.73
C ARG A 211 18.03 -6.78 -4.98
N PRO A 212 19.12 -7.19 -4.29
CA PRO A 212 19.93 -6.28 -3.48
C PRO A 212 20.55 -5.12 -4.27
N SER A 213 20.80 -5.27 -5.57
CA SER A 213 21.31 -4.19 -6.43
C SER A 213 20.31 -3.05 -6.69
N CYS A 214 19.02 -3.25 -6.40
CA CYS A 214 17.99 -2.20 -6.50
C CYS A 214 18.00 -1.23 -5.30
N LEU A 215 19.00 -1.33 -4.42
CA LEU A 215 19.20 -0.45 -3.26
C LEU A 215 19.55 1.02 -3.62
N GLY A 216 20.23 1.24 -4.75
CA GLY A 216 20.82 2.55 -5.10
C GLY A 216 20.01 3.43 -6.06
N SER A 217 18.90 2.95 -6.63
CA SER A 217 18.12 3.74 -7.59
C SER A 217 16.98 4.52 -6.90
N PRO A 218 16.64 5.75 -7.34
CA PRO A 218 15.55 6.59 -6.83
C PRO A 218 14.16 5.95 -6.73
N SER A 219 13.99 4.72 -7.21
CA SER A 219 12.93 3.77 -6.83
C SER A 219 12.55 3.70 -5.34
N ARG A 220 13.42 4.19 -4.45
CA ARG A 220 13.17 4.16 -3.00
C ARG A 220 12.36 5.34 -2.45
N LEU A 221 11.93 6.31 -3.26
CA LEU A 221 11.09 7.41 -2.75
C LEU A 221 9.62 7.05 -2.46
N CYS A 222 9.19 5.80 -2.65
CA CYS A 222 7.91 5.32 -2.11
C CYS A 222 7.95 4.99 -0.61
N ALA A 223 9.08 5.23 0.07
CA ALA A 223 9.21 5.14 1.52
C ALA A 223 8.55 6.31 2.30
N ALA A 224 7.97 7.32 1.62
CA ALA A 224 7.42 8.50 2.31
C ALA A 224 6.09 9.04 1.77
N SER A 225 5.20 8.23 1.17
CA SER A 225 3.79 8.63 0.97
C SER A 225 2.97 8.48 2.26
N SER A 226 3.59 8.83 3.38
CA SER A 226 2.96 9.10 4.66
C SER A 226 2.91 10.62 4.77
N GLY A 227 1.77 11.21 5.08
CA GLY A 227 1.70 12.63 5.45
C GLY A 227 2.39 12.89 6.80
N ALA A 228 3.66 12.54 6.93
CA ALA A 228 4.57 12.93 7.98
C ALA A 228 5.81 13.54 7.31
N GLU A 229 6.41 14.53 7.96
CA GLU A 229 7.70 15.12 7.58
C GLU A 229 8.72 14.06 7.14
N PRO A 230 9.61 14.39 6.20
CA PRO A 230 10.71 13.51 5.83
C PRO A 230 11.53 13.19 7.09
N LEU A 231 11.76 11.89 7.33
CA LEU A 231 12.69 11.45 8.36
C LEU A 231 14.07 12.08 8.08
N PRO A 232 14.76 12.59 9.11
CA PRO A 232 16.05 13.24 8.92
C PRO A 232 17.06 12.26 8.34
N THR A 233 17.72 12.66 7.26
CA THR A 233 18.87 11.95 6.70
C THR A 233 19.97 11.88 7.75
N PRO A 234 20.59 10.70 8.01
CA PRO A 234 21.76 10.65 8.86
C PRO A 234 22.90 11.42 8.18
N SER A 235 23.42 12.45 8.86
CA SER A 235 24.66 13.11 8.49
C SER A 235 25.79 12.08 8.49
N VAL A 236 26.33 11.80 7.32
CA VAL A 236 27.61 11.09 7.18
C VAL A 236 28.71 12.11 7.48
N CYS A 237 29.45 11.89 8.57
CA CYS A 237 30.84 12.32 8.72
C CYS A 237 31.73 11.09 8.54
#